data_AF-A0A098TA06-F1
#
_entry.id   AF-A0A098TA06-F1
#
_cell.length_a   1.000
_cell.length_b   1.000
_cell.length_c   1.000
_cell.angle_alpha   90.00
_cell.angle_beta   90.00
_cell.angle_gamma   90.00
#
_symmetry.space_group_name_H-M   'P 1'
#
loop_
_entity.id
_entity.type
_entity.pdbx_description
1 polymer ?
#
loop_
_entity_poly.entity_id
_entity_poly.type
_entity_poly.pdbx_seq_one_letter_code
_entity_poly.pdbx_strand_id
1 'polypeptide(L)'
;MNDYTYLYRDVTSLEALGGFDWDVFISAHNPTERVLSVFNAVAAKQKDWISHTEYGLAKNQIPAGAFGCAARREDEFVFEYFEQRLAGVNLKTASICIDITGFMRPHMLYMIH
;
A
#
# COMPACT_ATOMS: atom_id res chain seq x y z
N MET A 1 19.13 -20.54 -11.89
CA MET A 1 18.17 -20.02 -12.88
C MET A 1 17.43 -18.91 -12.17
N ASN A 2 17.62 -17.65 -12.59
CA ASN A 2 16.92 -16.54 -11.95
C ASN A 2 15.47 -16.60 -12.42
N ASP A 3 14.55 -16.71 -11.47
CA ASP A 3 13.11 -16.71 -11.74
C ASP A 3 12.68 -15.27 -12.01
N TYR A 4 12.36 -14.92 -13.25
CA TYR A 4 11.92 -13.57 -13.64
C TYR A 4 10.39 -13.41 -13.62
N THR A 5 9.63 -14.38 -13.08
CA THR A 5 8.17 -14.28 -13.01
C THR A 5 7.68 -13.09 -12.17
N TYR A 6 8.51 -12.57 -11.25
CA TYR A 6 8.22 -11.34 -10.48
C TYR A 6 8.14 -10.06 -11.32
N LEU A 7 8.57 -10.07 -12.59
CA LEU A 7 8.48 -8.93 -13.51
C LEU A 7 7.28 -9.01 -14.47
N TYR A 8 6.44 -10.04 -14.36
CA TYR A 8 5.30 -10.21 -15.26
C TYR A 8 4.12 -9.35 -14.81
N ARG A 9 3.60 -8.59 -15.76
CA ARG A 9 2.36 -7.84 -15.60
C ARG A 9 1.20 -8.71 -16.06
N ASP A 10 0.22 -8.89 -15.20
CA ASP A 10 -1.06 -9.47 -15.56
C ASP A 10 -2.16 -8.39 -15.58
N VAL A 11 -3.23 -8.63 -16.32
CA VAL A 11 -4.42 -7.77 -16.35
C VAL A 11 -5.49 -8.43 -15.48
N THR A 12 -5.86 -7.76 -14.39
CA THR A 12 -6.86 -8.25 -13.43
C THR A 12 -8.03 -7.27 -13.33
N SER A 13 -9.25 -7.79 -13.20
CA SER A 13 -10.45 -6.97 -12.96
C SER A 13 -10.71 -6.79 -11.46
N LEU A 14 -11.51 -5.80 -11.07
CA LEU A 14 -11.85 -5.57 -9.67
C LEU A 14 -12.56 -6.79 -9.04
N GLU A 15 -13.40 -7.48 -9.81
CA GLU A 15 -14.12 -8.68 -9.37
C GLU A 15 -13.17 -9.83 -9.06
N ALA A 16 -12.11 -9.98 -9.86
CA ALA A 16 -11.10 -11.00 -9.66
C ALA A 16 -10.23 -10.73 -8.42
N LEU A 17 -10.09 -9.48 -7.97
CA LEU A 17 -9.30 -9.13 -6.78
C LEU A 17 -9.82 -9.80 -5.50
N GLY A 18 -11.13 -10.06 -5.41
CA GLY A 18 -11.72 -10.75 -4.26
C GLY A 18 -11.30 -12.22 -4.13
N GLY A 19 -10.71 -12.81 -5.18
CA GLY A 19 -10.16 -14.17 -5.16
C GLY A 19 -8.75 -14.28 -4.59
N PHE A 20 -8.11 -13.16 -4.28
CA PHE A 20 -6.79 -13.12 -3.65
C PHE A 20 -6.95 -12.90 -2.15
N ASP A 21 -6.07 -13.51 -1.37
CA ASP A 21 -6.00 -13.32 0.08
C ASP A 21 -4.56 -12.96 0.47
N TRP A 22 -4.40 -11.79 1.09
CA TRP A 22 -3.11 -11.26 1.49
C TRP A 22 -3.00 -11.13 3.01
N ASP A 23 -1.81 -11.36 3.55
CA ASP A 23 -1.58 -11.06 4.97
C ASP A 23 -1.61 -9.54 5.21
N VAL A 24 -1.00 -8.78 4.29
CA VAL A 24 -0.93 -7.32 4.37
C VAL A 24 -1.26 -6.71 3.02
N PHE A 25 -2.16 -5.74 3.02
CA PHE A 25 -2.46 -4.89 1.87
C PHE A 25 -2.17 -3.43 2.20
N ILE A 26 -1.43 -2.76 1.31
CA ILE A 26 -0.94 -1.39 1.50
C ILE A 26 -1.39 -0.56 0.32
N SER A 27 -2.05 0.57 0.55
CA SER A 27 -2.42 1.52 -0.50
C SER A 27 -2.22 2.95 -0.03
N ALA A 28 -1.82 3.84 -0.94
CA ALA A 28 -1.78 5.26 -0.66
C ALA A 28 -3.18 5.86 -0.76
N HIS A 29 -3.60 6.53 0.30
CA HIS A 29 -4.93 7.11 0.37
C HIS A 29 -5.08 8.28 -0.59
N ASN A 30 -6.13 8.19 -1.39
CA ASN A 30 -6.60 9.23 -2.28
C ASN A 30 -8.13 9.14 -2.31
N PRO A 31 -8.87 10.24 -2.05
CA PRO A 31 -10.33 10.20 -1.89
C PRO A 31 -11.10 10.01 -3.21
N THR A 32 -10.45 9.52 -4.27
CA THR A 32 -11.10 9.20 -5.53
C THR A 32 -11.74 7.81 -5.48
N GLU A 33 -12.87 7.66 -6.17
CA GLU A 33 -13.60 6.39 -6.26
C GLU A 33 -12.71 5.23 -6.73
N ARG A 34 -11.79 5.49 -7.67
CA ARG A 34 -10.86 4.49 -8.21
C ARG A 34 -9.98 3.85 -7.14
N VAL A 35 -9.46 4.64 -6.20
CA VAL A 35 -8.57 4.13 -5.15
C VAL A 35 -9.38 3.46 -4.05
N LEU A 36 -10.52 4.05 -3.70
CA LEU A 36 -11.43 3.46 -2.71
C LEU A 36 -11.99 2.11 -3.17
N SER A 37 -12.34 1.96 -4.46
CA SER A 37 -12.90 0.71 -4.99
C SER A 37 -11.87 -0.43 -4.97
N VAL A 38 -10.62 -0.15 -5.38
CA VAL A 38 -9.52 -1.12 -5.29
C VAL A 38 -9.28 -1.53 -3.84
N PHE A 39 -9.11 -0.55 -2.95
CA PHE A 39 -8.88 -0.84 -1.55
C PHE A 39 -10.00 -1.68 -0.97
N ASN A 40 -11.27 -1.38 -1.25
CA ASN A 40 -12.39 -2.15 -0.73
C ASN A 40 -12.51 -3.56 -1.32
N ALA A 41 -12.15 -3.76 -2.58
CA ALA A 41 -12.25 -5.04 -3.27
C ALA A 41 -11.23 -6.09 -2.81
N VAL A 42 -10.03 -5.66 -2.37
CA VAL A 42 -8.98 -6.58 -1.94
C VAL A 42 -9.26 -7.14 -0.54
N ALA A 43 -9.21 -8.47 -0.41
CA ALA A 43 -9.23 -9.15 0.88
C ALA A 43 -7.81 -9.23 1.47
N ALA A 44 -7.67 -8.84 2.74
CA ALA A 44 -6.44 -9.01 3.49
C ALA A 44 -6.69 -9.02 5.00
N LYS A 45 -5.79 -9.66 5.77
CA LYS A 45 -5.86 -9.70 7.24
C LYS A 45 -5.58 -8.32 7.86
N GLN A 46 -4.63 -7.59 7.29
CA GLN A 46 -4.29 -6.22 7.64
C GLN A 46 -4.37 -5.34 6.39
N LYS A 47 -5.05 -4.19 6.49
CA LYS A 47 -5.16 -3.20 5.41
C LYS A 47 -4.74 -1.85 5.92
N ASP A 48 -3.69 -1.29 5.32
CA ASP A 48 -3.12 -0.02 5.70
C ASP A 48 -3.32 1.03 4.62
N TRP A 49 -3.90 2.15 5.05
CA TRP A 49 -3.84 3.39 4.30
C TRP A 49 -2.54 4.12 4.61
N ILE A 50 -1.83 4.56 3.58
CA ILE A 50 -0.69 5.46 3.68
C ILE A 50 -1.13 6.85 3.23
N SER A 51 -0.94 7.86 4.07
CA SER A 51 -1.20 9.26 3.75
C SER A 51 0.12 10.03 3.73
N HIS A 52 0.55 10.42 2.54
CA HIS A 52 1.70 11.31 2.39
C HIS A 52 1.29 12.76 2.64
N THR A 53 2.10 13.49 3.42
CA THR A 53 1.82 14.90 3.75
C THR A 53 1.77 15.77 2.49
N GLU A 54 2.56 15.46 1.47
CA GLU A 54 2.57 16.17 0.18
C GLU A 54 1.28 16.05 -0.63
N TYR A 55 0.39 15.13 -0.29
CA TYR A 55 -0.89 15.00 -1.00
C TYR A 55 -1.87 16.11 -0.62
N GLY A 56 -1.53 16.92 0.39
CA GLY A 56 -2.30 18.12 0.76
C GLY A 56 -3.71 17.83 1.25
N LEU A 57 -3.96 16.60 1.71
CA LEU A 57 -5.28 16.19 2.20
C LEU A 57 -5.62 16.91 3.50
N ALA A 58 -6.83 17.44 3.59
CA ALA A 58 -7.35 17.98 4.83
C ALA A 58 -7.56 16.86 5.86
N LYS A 59 -7.50 17.18 7.15
CA LYS A 59 -7.63 16.18 8.23
C LYS A 59 -8.92 15.36 8.16
N ASN A 60 -10.01 15.94 7.69
CA ASN A 60 -11.30 15.27 7.51
C ASN A 60 -11.36 14.36 6.28
N GLN A 61 -10.36 14.42 5.39
CA GLN A 61 -10.24 13.55 4.22
C GLN A 61 -9.35 12.33 4.49
N ILE A 62 -8.61 12.32 5.61
CA ILE A 62 -7.71 11.22 5.97
C ILE A 62 -8.51 10.17 6.78
N PRO A 63 -8.55 8.90 6.36
CA PRO A 63 -9.21 7.84 7.08
C PRO A 63 -8.63 7.68 8.49
N ALA A 64 -9.49 7.33 9.45
CA ALA A 64 -9.04 7.00 10.79
C ALA A 64 -8.06 5.82 10.74
N GLY A 65 -6.92 5.96 11.43
CA GLY A 65 -5.91 4.91 11.48
C GLY A 65 -5.02 4.80 10.24
N ALA A 66 -5.17 5.69 9.25
CA ALA A 66 -4.20 5.82 8.17
C ALA A 66 -2.83 6.19 8.74
N PHE A 67 -1.79 5.52 8.26
CA PHE A 67 -0.42 5.85 8.59
C PHE A 67 -0.04 7.15 7.88
N GLY A 68 0.44 8.11 8.65
CA GLY A 68 1.07 9.32 8.14
C GLY A 68 2.31 9.61 8.98
N CYS A 69 3.36 10.11 8.33
CA CYS A 69 4.58 10.50 9.00
C CYS A 69 4.96 11.93 8.61
N ALA A 70 5.54 12.66 9.57
CA ALA A 70 6.05 14.01 9.36
C ALA A 70 7.45 14.03 8.71
N ALA A 71 8.05 12.86 8.48
CA ALA A 71 9.33 12.71 7.80
C ALA A 71 9.28 13.40 6.43
N ARG A 72 10.34 14.15 6.13
CA ARG A 72 10.49 14.86 4.86
C ARG A 72 11.22 14.04 3.80
N ARG A 73 11.79 12.90 4.21
CA ARG A 73 12.48 11.97 3.33
C ARG A 73 11.67 10.69 3.20
N GLU A 74 11.57 10.19 1.99
CA GLU A 74 10.76 9.01 1.67
C GLU A 74 11.34 7.72 2.27
N ASP A 75 12.67 7.62 2.43
CA ASP A 75 13.31 6.47 3.07
C ASP A 75 12.93 6.38 4.55
N GLU A 76 13.02 7.49 5.28
CA GLU A 76 12.59 7.57 6.68
C GLU A 76 11.09 7.24 6.83
N PHE A 77 10.25 7.73 5.91
CA PHE A 77 8.83 7.41 5.90
C PHE A 77 8.57 5.90 5.79
N VAL A 78 9.25 5.22 4.86
CA VAL A 78 9.11 3.79 4.65
C VAL A 78 9.63 3.01 5.86
N PHE A 79 10.80 3.37 6.40
CA PHE A 79 11.32 2.73 7.61
C PHE A 79 10.35 2.85 8.79
N GLU A 80 9.82 4.05 9.05
CA GLU A 80 8.86 4.25 10.12
C GLU A 80 7.56 3.47 9.90
N TYR A 81 7.07 3.40 8.66
CA TYR A 81 5.90 2.58 8.33
C TYR A 81 6.16 1.11 8.67
N PHE A 82 7.28 0.54 8.23
CA PHE A 82 7.62 -0.86 8.50
C PHE A 82 7.79 -1.13 9.99
N GLU A 83 8.50 -0.27 10.72
CA GLU A 83 8.71 -0.41 12.17
C GLU A 83 7.40 -0.29 12.96
N GLN A 84 6.49 0.62 12.59
CA GLN A 84 5.28 0.86 13.38
C GLN A 84 4.10 -0.05 12.99
N ARG A 85 3.97 -0.40 11.71
CA ARG A 85 2.81 -1.12 11.18
C ARG A 85 3.09 -2.57 10.88
N LEU A 86 4.35 -2.93 10.61
CA LEU A 86 4.73 -4.29 10.21
C LEU A 86 5.68 -4.99 11.20
N ALA A 87 6.03 -4.38 12.35
CA ALA A 87 6.87 -5.04 13.36
C ALA A 87 6.33 -6.39 13.86
N GLY A 88 5.02 -6.60 13.85
CA GLY A 88 4.38 -7.86 14.22
C GLY A 88 4.25 -8.89 13.08
N VAL A 89 4.58 -8.50 11.84
CA VAL A 89 4.41 -9.33 10.64
C VAL A 89 5.70 -10.07 10.35
N ASN A 90 5.62 -11.39 10.19
CA ASN A 90 6.76 -12.16 9.71
C ASN A 90 6.93 -11.98 8.20
N LEU A 91 7.70 -10.96 7.80
CA LEU A 91 7.94 -10.59 6.41
C LEU A 91 8.58 -11.71 5.56
N LYS A 92 9.16 -12.74 6.17
CA LYS A 92 9.72 -13.89 5.43
C LYS A 92 8.65 -14.84 4.88
N THR A 93 7.46 -14.82 5.48
CA THR A 93 6.37 -15.74 5.13
C THR A 93 5.09 -15.02 4.74
N ALA A 94 4.96 -13.74 5.09
CA ALA A 94 3.77 -12.96 4.83
C ALA A 94 3.61 -12.66 3.34
N SER A 95 2.39 -12.80 2.83
CA SER A 95 2.04 -12.30 1.50
C SER A 95 1.67 -10.80 1.60
N ILE A 96 2.39 -9.95 0.87
CA ILE A 96 2.20 -8.50 0.90
C ILE A 96 1.76 -8.03 -0.49
N CYS A 97 0.68 -7.25 -0.53
CA CYS A 97 0.21 -6.59 -1.73
C CYS A 97 0.31 -5.07 -1.58
N ILE A 98 0.97 -4.42 -2.55
CA ILE A 98 1.14 -2.98 -2.60
C ILE A 98 0.33 -2.45 -3.78
N ASP A 99 -0.75 -1.75 -3.49
CA ASP A 99 -1.56 -1.07 -4.49
C ASP A 99 -0.96 0.29 -4.82
N ILE A 100 -0.36 0.37 -6.00
CA ILE A 100 0.26 1.59 -6.52
C ILE A 100 -0.73 2.59 -7.11
N THR A 101 -2.03 2.27 -7.18
CA THR A 101 -3.06 3.09 -7.85
C THR A 101 -3.17 4.50 -7.26
N GLY A 102 -3.04 4.61 -5.93
CA GLY A 102 -3.10 5.88 -5.21
C GLY A 102 -1.75 6.58 -5.02
N PHE A 103 -0.64 5.94 -5.35
CA PHE A 103 0.69 6.48 -5.10
C PHE A 103 1.10 7.48 -6.19
N MET A 104 1.61 8.64 -5.78
CA MET A 104 2.40 9.48 -6.66
C MET A 104 3.71 8.77 -7.04
N ARG A 105 4.14 8.92 -8.31
CA ARG A 105 5.31 8.23 -8.89
C ARG A 105 6.57 8.21 -8.02
N PRO A 106 6.94 9.28 -7.29
CA PRO A 106 8.15 9.28 -6.46
C PRO A 106 8.15 8.22 -5.34
N HIS A 107 7.01 8.00 -4.68
CA HIS A 107 6.92 7.06 -3.55
C HIS A 107 6.90 5.60 -3.98
N MET A 108 6.41 5.31 -5.18
CA MET A 108 6.35 3.95 -5.70
C MET A 108 7.74 3.30 -5.73
N LEU A 109 8.80 4.07 -6.00
CA LEU A 109 10.16 3.54 -6.13
C LEU A 109 10.70 2.93 -4.83
N TYR A 110 10.29 3.45 -3.67
CA TYR A 110 10.76 2.97 -2.37
C TYR A 110 9.98 1.77 -1.84
N MET A 111 8.79 1.51 -2.40
CA MET A 111 7.91 0.43 -1.95
C MET A 111 8.11 -0.88 -2.74
N ILE A 112 8.65 -0.82 -3.97
CA ILE A 112 8.75 -1.95 -4.90
C ILE A 112 10.21 -2.44 -5.05
N HIS A 113 10.99 -2.45 -3.96
CA HIS A 113 12.38 -2.89 -4.00
C HIS A 113 12.60 -4.23 -3.30
#